data_AF-A0A401TSF3-F1
#
_entry.id   AF-A0A401TSF3-F1
#
_cell.length_a   1.000
_cell.length_b   1.000
_cell.length_c   1.000
_cell.angle_alpha   90.00
_cell.angle_beta   90.00
_cell.angle_gamma   90.00
#
_symmetry.space_group_name_H-M   'P 1'
#
loop_
_entity.id
_entity.type
_entity.pdbx_description
1 polymer ?
#
loop_
_entity_poly.entity_id
_entity_poly.type
_entity_poly.pdbx_seq_one_letter_code
_entity_poly.pdbx_strand_id
1 'polypeptide(L)'
;MGFAVAEGPDIETDDYNFTKLNFPEGHPAREMHDTFFFNPKDDGSRMLLRTHTSPVQVRTMLSQKPPIRIICPGRTYRIDSDATHTPQFHQVEGLVIDKGSHLGHLKWILHEFCKAFFEVDHINMRFRPSFFPFTEPSLEVDIQCRRDKGEIRFGEGEDWMEILGCGMVHPNVLRACGIDPDVYQGFAWGMGIDRIAMLKYGIADLRQLFENDIRWLNHYGFKPLDIPTIAGGLSS
;
A
#
# COMPACT_ATOMS: atom_id res chain seq x y z
N MET A 1 -8.96 10.38 11.22
CA MET A 1 -9.15 10.69 9.79
C MET A 1 -10.41 10.05 9.16
N GLY A 2 -11.16 9.20 9.86
CA GLY A 2 -12.46 8.70 9.38
C GLY A 2 -12.38 7.56 8.36
N PHE A 3 -11.30 6.79 8.36
CA PHE A 3 -11.14 5.60 7.54
C PHE A 3 -11.80 4.38 8.22
N ALA A 4 -12.51 3.58 7.43
CA ALA A 4 -12.89 2.23 7.81
C ALA A 4 -11.83 1.23 7.32
N VAL A 5 -11.72 0.08 8.00
CA VAL A 5 -10.91 -1.04 7.52
C VAL A 5 -11.77 -1.89 6.59
N ALA A 6 -11.25 -2.20 5.41
CA ALA A 6 -11.87 -3.11 4.45
C ALA A 6 -10.96 -4.31 4.21
N GLU A 7 -11.54 -5.50 4.13
CA GLU A 7 -10.84 -6.76 3.91
C GLU A 7 -11.44 -7.51 2.71
N GLY A 8 -10.65 -8.40 2.12
CA GLY A 8 -11.10 -9.23 1.00
C GLY A 8 -10.17 -10.42 0.79
N PRO A 9 -10.53 -11.32 -0.14
CA PRO A 9 -9.86 -12.60 -0.30
C PRO A 9 -8.42 -12.44 -0.81
N ASP A 10 -7.57 -13.41 -0.47
CA ASP A 10 -6.20 -13.52 -1.01
C ASP A 10 -6.21 -14.12 -2.43
N ILE A 11 -7.14 -15.03 -2.71
CA ILE A 11 -7.37 -15.60 -4.05
C ILE A 11 -8.38 -14.72 -4.78
N GLU A 12 -7.97 -14.16 -5.92
CA GLU A 12 -8.74 -13.15 -6.63
C GLU A 12 -8.88 -13.48 -8.12
N THR A 13 -9.86 -12.85 -8.76
CA THR A 13 -10.04 -12.88 -10.21
C THR A 13 -9.11 -11.89 -10.90
N ASP A 14 -8.70 -12.20 -12.12
CA ASP A 14 -7.98 -11.26 -12.98
C ASP A 14 -8.78 -9.95 -13.21
N ASP A 15 -10.11 -10.03 -13.29
CA ASP A 15 -10.96 -8.85 -13.46
C ASP A 15 -10.77 -7.83 -12.33
N TYR A 16 -10.76 -8.28 -11.08
CA TYR A 16 -10.62 -7.39 -9.92
C TYR A 16 -9.17 -7.01 -9.64
N ASN A 17 -8.20 -7.89 -9.92
CA ASN A 17 -6.79 -7.62 -9.71
C ASN A 17 -6.14 -6.77 -10.80
N PHE A 18 -6.66 -6.77 -12.02
CA PHE A 18 -6.03 -6.09 -13.13
C PHE A 18 -7.02 -5.26 -13.96
N THR A 19 -8.04 -5.89 -14.53
CA THR A 19 -8.88 -5.25 -15.55
C THR A 19 -9.61 -4.00 -15.00
N LYS A 20 -10.27 -4.12 -13.84
CA LYS A 20 -10.93 -2.98 -13.18
C LYS A 20 -9.98 -1.91 -12.65
N LEU A 21 -8.70 -2.25 -12.53
CA LEU A 21 -7.61 -1.36 -12.15
C LEU A 21 -6.84 -0.83 -13.37
N ASN A 22 -7.47 -0.89 -14.55
CA ASN A 22 -6.99 -0.25 -15.77
C ASN A 22 -5.64 -0.83 -16.28
N PHE A 23 -5.30 -2.05 -15.90
CA PHE A 23 -4.17 -2.78 -16.49
C PHE A 23 -4.56 -3.32 -17.88
N PRO A 24 -3.76 -3.05 -18.93
CA PRO A 24 -4.01 -3.61 -20.26
C PRO A 24 -3.81 -5.14 -20.29
N GLU A 25 -4.38 -5.82 -21.30
CA GLU A 25 -4.30 -7.28 -21.45
C GLU A 25 -2.87 -7.81 -21.55
N GLY A 26 -1.98 -7.11 -22.27
CA GLY A 26 -0.56 -7.48 -22.41
C GLY A 26 0.37 -6.83 -21.38
N HIS A 27 -0.14 -6.39 -20.23
CA HIS A 27 0.70 -5.74 -19.22
C HIS A 27 1.65 -6.78 -18.58
N PRO A 28 2.97 -6.50 -18.43
CA PRO A 28 3.93 -7.45 -17.85
C PRO A 28 3.53 -8.01 -16.48
N ALA A 29 2.95 -7.17 -15.62
CA ALA A 29 2.45 -7.62 -14.31
C ALA A 29 1.37 -8.73 -14.37
N ARG A 30 0.71 -8.94 -15.52
CA ARG A 30 -0.28 -10.03 -15.73
C ARG A 30 0.37 -11.34 -16.16
N GLU A 31 1.69 -11.36 -16.35
CA GLU A 31 2.43 -12.53 -16.79
C GLU A 31 2.84 -13.43 -15.62
N MET A 32 3.07 -14.71 -15.94
CA MET A 32 3.48 -15.74 -14.98
C MET A 32 4.88 -15.53 -14.38
N HIS A 33 5.64 -14.54 -14.88
CA HIS A 33 6.91 -14.14 -14.28
C HIS A 33 6.71 -13.32 -13.00
N ASP A 34 5.61 -12.56 -12.89
CA ASP A 34 5.39 -11.63 -11.77
C ASP A 34 4.23 -12.09 -10.86
N THR A 35 3.26 -12.83 -11.40
CA THR A 35 2.02 -13.19 -10.71
C THR A 35 1.84 -14.70 -10.55
N PHE A 36 1.46 -15.12 -9.34
CA PHE A 36 1.08 -16.50 -9.06
C PHE A 36 -0.33 -16.81 -9.58
N PHE A 37 -0.44 -17.74 -10.53
CA PHE A 37 -1.71 -18.23 -11.06
C PHE A 37 -2.04 -19.64 -10.59
N PHE A 38 -3.33 -19.90 -10.38
CA PHE A 38 -3.85 -21.25 -10.23
C PHE A 38 -4.01 -21.94 -11.59
N ASN A 39 -4.19 -23.26 -11.56
CA ASN A 39 -4.54 -24.01 -12.75
C ASN A 39 -5.82 -23.43 -13.39
N PRO A 40 -5.88 -23.41 -14.74
CA PRO A 40 -7.08 -22.97 -15.42
C PRO A 40 -8.27 -23.85 -15.07
N LYS A 41 -9.44 -23.23 -14.96
CA LYS A 41 -10.73 -23.90 -14.90
C LYS A 41 -11.10 -24.41 -16.30
N ASP A 42 -12.12 -25.26 -16.37
CA ASP A 42 -12.63 -25.83 -17.63
C ASP A 42 -13.09 -24.77 -18.65
N ASP A 43 -13.50 -23.59 -18.16
CA ASP A 43 -13.91 -22.44 -18.99
C ASP A 43 -12.72 -21.59 -19.48
N GLY A 44 -11.49 -21.98 -19.17
CA GLY A 44 -10.26 -21.26 -19.53
C GLY A 44 -9.90 -20.10 -18.60
N SER A 45 -10.79 -19.72 -17.67
CA SER A 45 -10.49 -18.70 -16.66
C SER A 45 -9.49 -19.22 -15.63
N ARG A 46 -8.69 -18.33 -15.04
CA ARG A 46 -7.77 -18.67 -13.96
C ARG A 46 -7.96 -17.73 -12.79
N MET A 47 -7.81 -18.28 -11.59
CA MET A 47 -7.66 -17.49 -10.37
C MET A 47 -6.19 -17.13 -10.19
N LEU A 48 -5.90 -16.12 -9.39
CA LEU A 48 -4.55 -15.73 -9.00
C LEU A 48 -4.47 -15.47 -7.50
N LEU A 49 -3.27 -15.43 -6.95
CA LEU A 49 -3.03 -14.78 -5.66
C LEU A 49 -2.86 -13.28 -5.91
N ARG A 50 -3.60 -12.45 -5.16
CA ARG A 50 -3.63 -11.00 -5.37
C ARG A 50 -2.23 -10.39 -5.26
N THR A 51 -1.88 -9.50 -6.17
CA THR A 51 -0.54 -8.86 -6.23
C THR A 51 -0.45 -7.55 -5.45
N HIS A 52 -1.60 -7.07 -5.00
CA HIS A 52 -1.82 -5.86 -4.19
C HIS A 52 -3.22 -5.96 -3.54
N THR A 53 -3.53 -5.07 -2.60
CA THR A 53 -4.82 -5.02 -1.88
C THR A 53 -5.90 -4.18 -2.58
N SER A 54 -5.56 -3.52 -3.68
CA SER A 54 -6.50 -2.76 -4.53
C SER A 54 -7.78 -3.51 -4.97
N PRO A 55 -7.83 -4.85 -5.15
CA PRO A 55 -9.08 -5.57 -5.42
C PRO A 55 -10.13 -5.37 -4.33
N VAL A 56 -9.70 -5.18 -3.09
CA VAL A 56 -10.60 -4.88 -1.96
C VAL A 56 -11.25 -3.50 -2.15
N GLN A 57 -10.52 -2.54 -2.70
CA GLN A 57 -11.05 -1.21 -3.04
C GLN A 57 -12.08 -1.31 -4.17
N VAL A 58 -11.79 -2.10 -5.21
CA VAL A 58 -12.72 -2.39 -6.31
C VAL A 58 -14.01 -3.01 -5.77
N ARG A 59 -13.90 -4.05 -4.94
CA ARG A 59 -15.06 -4.69 -4.28
C ARG A 59 -15.87 -3.71 -3.45
N THR A 60 -15.20 -2.79 -2.75
CA THR A 60 -15.88 -1.74 -1.97
C THR A 60 -16.60 -0.75 -2.86
N MET A 61 -15.98 -0.28 -3.95
CA MET A 61 -16.62 0.63 -4.91
C MET A 61 -17.83 -0.01 -5.60
N LEU A 62 -17.84 -1.33 -5.77
CA LEU A 62 -18.99 -2.08 -6.32
C LEU A 62 -20.10 -2.33 -5.27
N SER A 63 -19.77 -2.42 -3.99
CA SER A 63 -20.73 -2.76 -2.93
C SER A 63 -21.43 -1.55 -2.31
N GLN A 64 -20.83 -0.35 -2.38
CA GLN A 64 -21.40 0.87 -1.82
C GLN A 64 -21.15 2.09 -2.72
N LYS A 65 -22.02 3.09 -2.60
CA LYS A 65 -21.87 4.37 -3.31
C LYS A 65 -20.96 5.32 -2.52
N PRO A 66 -20.25 6.26 -3.19
CA PRO A 66 -19.53 7.34 -2.52
C PRO A 66 -20.42 8.15 -1.57
N PRO A 67 -19.87 8.72 -0.47
CA PRO A 67 -18.44 8.81 -0.15
C PRO A 67 -17.85 7.50 0.38
N ILE A 68 -16.60 7.19 -0.02
CA ILE A 68 -15.83 6.03 0.42
C ILE A 68 -14.52 6.51 1.04
N ARG A 69 -14.18 6.00 2.23
CA ARG A 69 -12.91 6.24 2.91
C ARG A 69 -12.47 4.95 3.60
N ILE A 70 -11.58 4.21 2.96
CA ILE A 70 -11.13 2.90 3.43
C ILE A 70 -9.61 2.78 3.45
N ILE A 71 -9.12 1.94 4.34
CA ILE A 71 -7.79 1.33 4.26
C ILE A 71 -7.95 -0.18 4.13
N CYS A 72 -7.07 -0.80 3.35
CA CYS A 72 -7.07 -2.21 3.00
C CYS A 72 -5.74 -2.84 3.42
N PRO A 73 -5.50 -3.13 4.70
CA PRO A 73 -4.35 -3.93 5.11
C PRO A 73 -4.54 -5.38 4.65
N GLY A 74 -3.48 -6.03 4.18
CA GLY A 74 -3.59 -7.43 3.78
C GLY A 74 -2.30 -8.05 3.27
N ARG A 75 -2.32 -9.37 3.15
CA ARG A 75 -1.26 -10.15 2.50
C ARG A 75 -1.34 -10.01 1.00
N THR A 76 -0.19 -9.88 0.35
CA THR A 76 -0.04 -9.77 -1.10
C THR A 76 1.09 -10.66 -1.56
N TYR A 77 1.04 -11.08 -2.84
CA TYR A 77 1.90 -12.13 -3.36
C TYR A 77 2.57 -11.71 -4.66
N ARG A 78 3.87 -11.95 -4.79
CA ARG A 78 4.69 -11.71 -5.99
C ARG A 78 5.75 -12.79 -6.12
N ILE A 79 6.27 -13.01 -7.31
CA ILE A 79 7.25 -14.10 -7.55
C ILE A 79 8.68 -13.72 -7.07
N ASP A 80 8.89 -12.48 -6.62
CA ASP A 80 10.18 -11.99 -6.13
C ASP A 80 10.64 -12.65 -4.82
N SER A 81 11.93 -12.99 -4.72
CA SER A 81 12.53 -13.58 -3.51
C SER A 81 14.02 -13.25 -3.38
N ASP A 82 14.35 -12.28 -2.50
CA ASP A 82 15.72 -11.92 -2.12
C ASP A 82 15.77 -11.38 -0.67
N ALA A 83 16.82 -10.66 -0.26
CA ALA A 83 16.95 -10.12 1.10
C ALA A 83 15.98 -8.94 1.40
N THR A 84 15.44 -8.32 0.35
CA THR A 84 14.55 -7.15 0.38
C THR A 84 13.15 -7.44 -0.17
N HIS A 85 12.93 -8.62 -0.74
CA HIS A 85 11.68 -9.06 -1.33
C HIS A 85 11.33 -10.47 -0.88
N THR A 86 10.08 -10.69 -0.47
CA THR A 86 9.56 -12.01 -0.13
C THR A 86 8.34 -12.35 -1.00
N PRO A 87 8.13 -13.62 -1.37
CA PRO A 87 7.02 -13.99 -2.24
C PRO A 87 5.64 -13.71 -1.68
N GLN A 88 5.55 -13.64 -0.35
CA GLN A 88 4.41 -13.11 0.38
C GLN A 88 4.90 -11.97 1.28
N PHE A 89 4.17 -10.88 1.26
CA PHE A 89 4.43 -9.72 2.11
C PHE A 89 3.09 -9.03 2.45
N HIS A 90 3.14 -7.95 3.22
CA HIS A 90 1.97 -7.23 3.69
C HIS A 90 1.97 -5.81 3.12
N GLN A 91 0.82 -5.40 2.60
CA GLN A 91 0.59 -4.03 2.16
C GLN A 91 -0.58 -3.42 2.92
N VAL A 92 -0.55 -2.11 3.01
CA VAL A 92 -1.74 -1.31 3.28
C VAL A 92 -1.91 -0.32 2.15
N GLU A 93 -3.09 -0.35 1.56
CA GLU A 93 -3.51 0.69 0.63
C GLU A 93 -4.67 1.48 1.21
N GLY A 94 -4.86 2.70 0.73
CA GLY A 94 -6.02 3.49 1.07
C GLY A 94 -6.68 4.08 -0.15
N LEU A 95 -7.99 4.31 -0.02
CA LEU A 95 -8.84 4.90 -1.05
C LEU A 95 -9.78 5.92 -0.41
N VAL A 96 -9.83 7.11 -1.01
CA VAL A 96 -10.87 8.10 -0.76
C VAL A 96 -11.57 8.45 -2.05
N ILE A 97 -12.89 8.30 -2.11
CA ILE A 97 -13.74 8.78 -3.21
C ILE A 97 -14.81 9.70 -2.64
N ASP A 98 -14.83 10.97 -3.07
CA ASP A 98 -15.90 11.92 -2.79
C ASP A 98 -15.93 13.04 -3.86
N LYS A 99 -16.73 14.10 -3.65
CA LYS A 99 -16.85 15.19 -4.64
C LYS A 99 -15.70 16.21 -4.56
N GLY A 100 -14.96 16.26 -3.45
CA GLY A 100 -13.99 17.32 -3.15
C GLY A 100 -12.54 16.85 -3.04
N SER A 101 -12.28 15.56 -3.24
CA SER A 101 -10.96 14.94 -3.09
C SER A 101 -9.97 15.44 -4.14
N HIS A 102 -8.84 15.97 -3.71
CA HIS A 102 -7.80 16.50 -4.61
C HIS A 102 -6.41 16.20 -4.05
N LEU A 103 -5.37 16.44 -4.84
CA LEU A 103 -3.99 16.10 -4.48
C LEU A 103 -3.52 16.71 -3.15
N GLY A 104 -3.98 17.92 -2.81
CA GLY A 104 -3.69 18.53 -1.49
C GLY A 104 -4.17 17.70 -0.29
N HIS A 105 -5.33 17.04 -0.39
CA HIS A 105 -5.83 16.14 0.66
C HIS A 105 -4.97 14.89 0.79
N LEU A 106 -4.58 14.29 -0.35
CA LEU A 106 -3.66 13.15 -0.38
C LEU A 106 -2.33 13.49 0.30
N LYS A 107 -1.72 14.62 -0.07
CA LYS A 107 -0.45 15.08 0.51
C LYS A 107 -0.54 15.26 2.02
N TRP A 108 -1.62 15.88 2.50
CA TRP A 108 -1.82 16.08 3.93
C TRP A 108 -2.01 14.77 4.70
N ILE A 109 -2.83 13.84 4.19
CA ILE A 109 -3.04 12.53 4.82
C ILE A 109 -1.72 11.77 4.95
N LEU A 110 -0.92 11.74 3.88
CA LEU A 110 0.37 11.05 3.89
C LEU A 110 1.38 11.72 4.83
N HIS A 111 1.39 13.06 4.87
CA HIS A 111 2.22 13.82 5.81
C HIS A 111 1.90 13.48 7.26
N GLU A 112 0.62 13.58 7.64
CA GLU A 112 0.20 13.28 9.01
C GLU A 112 0.38 11.81 9.38
N PHE A 113 0.15 10.88 8.44
CA PHE A 113 0.44 9.46 8.64
C PHE A 113 1.92 9.24 8.93
N CYS A 114 2.82 9.76 8.09
CA CYS A 114 4.25 9.51 8.25
C CYS A 114 4.80 10.19 9.51
N LYS A 115 4.32 11.40 9.83
CA LYS A 115 4.63 12.10 11.07
C LYS A 115 4.28 11.24 12.29
N ALA A 116 3.06 10.71 12.32
CA ALA A 116 2.58 9.86 13.42
C ALA A 116 3.31 8.50 13.47
N PHE A 117 3.56 7.87 12.32
CA PHE A 117 4.20 6.56 12.24
C PHE A 117 5.67 6.60 12.66
N PHE A 118 6.42 7.60 12.20
CA PHE A 118 7.84 7.78 12.54
C PHE A 118 8.07 8.55 13.83
N GLU A 119 7.01 9.04 14.51
CA GLU A 119 7.09 9.77 15.78
C GLU A 119 8.03 10.99 15.74
N VAL A 120 7.94 11.75 14.65
CA VAL A 120 8.73 12.97 14.45
C VAL A 120 7.83 14.20 14.49
N ASP A 121 8.34 15.34 14.96
CA ASP A 121 7.55 16.58 14.99
C ASP A 121 7.38 17.19 13.59
N HIS A 122 8.36 16.98 12.72
CA HIS A 122 8.41 17.53 11.38
C HIS A 122 8.92 16.48 10.40
N ILE A 123 8.30 16.43 9.22
CA ILE A 123 8.69 15.52 8.15
C ILE A 123 8.67 16.24 6.81
N ASN A 124 9.81 16.23 6.12
CA ASN A 124 9.90 16.78 4.77
C ASN A 124 9.63 15.68 3.76
N MET A 125 8.67 15.94 2.86
CA MET A 125 8.23 14.99 1.84
C MET A 125 8.50 15.53 0.45
N ARG A 126 9.00 14.66 -0.43
CA ARG A 126 9.22 14.93 -1.85
C ARG A 126 8.33 14.04 -2.68
N PHE A 127 7.57 14.65 -3.59
CA PHE A 127 6.66 13.95 -4.50
C PHE A 127 7.24 13.97 -5.90
N ARG A 128 7.58 12.81 -6.46
CA ARG A 128 8.15 12.66 -7.80
C ARG A 128 7.09 12.10 -8.74
N PRO A 129 6.91 12.64 -9.97
CA PRO A 129 6.07 12.01 -10.97
C PRO A 129 6.50 10.56 -11.21
N SER A 130 5.53 9.65 -11.21
CA SER A 130 5.71 8.24 -11.54
C SER A 130 4.51 7.77 -12.39
N PHE A 131 4.35 6.47 -12.58
CA PHE A 131 3.27 5.90 -13.37
C PHE A 131 2.70 4.64 -12.70
N PHE A 132 1.38 4.64 -12.46
CA PHE A 132 0.62 3.46 -12.09
C PHE A 132 -0.65 3.39 -12.95
N PRO A 133 -1.02 2.22 -13.52
CA PRO A 133 -2.18 2.13 -14.41
C PRO A 133 -3.51 2.63 -13.81
N PHE A 134 -3.66 2.52 -12.49
CA PHE A 134 -4.87 2.85 -11.74
C PHE A 134 -4.92 4.29 -11.19
N THR A 135 -3.89 5.12 -11.40
CA THR A 135 -3.88 6.53 -10.98
C THR A 135 -3.36 7.50 -12.04
N GLU A 136 -3.93 8.70 -12.09
CA GLU A 136 -3.45 9.82 -12.93
C GLU A 136 -3.90 11.18 -12.36
N PRO A 137 -2.97 12.08 -11.94
CA PRO A 137 -1.52 11.89 -11.93
C PRO A 137 -1.05 10.87 -10.87
N SER A 138 0.06 10.20 -11.18
CA SER A 138 0.76 9.24 -10.32
C SER A 138 2.04 9.82 -9.73
N LEU A 139 2.34 9.48 -8.47
CA LEU A 139 3.47 10.01 -7.71
C LEU A 139 4.15 8.93 -6.87
N GLU A 140 5.47 8.98 -6.80
CA GLU A 140 6.26 8.35 -5.75
C GLU A 140 6.56 9.36 -4.65
N VAL A 141 6.65 8.87 -3.42
CA VAL A 141 6.84 9.69 -2.23
C VAL A 141 8.12 9.29 -1.53
N ASP A 142 9.00 10.28 -1.36
CA ASP A 142 10.21 10.16 -0.57
C ASP A 142 10.09 11.00 0.71
N ILE A 143 10.73 10.55 1.79
CA ILE A 143 10.90 11.30 3.03
C ILE A 143 12.38 11.63 3.23
N GLN A 144 12.65 12.84 3.74
CA GLN A 144 13.98 13.27 4.15
C GLN A 144 14.49 12.45 5.34
N CYS A 145 15.73 11.97 5.24
CA CYS A 145 16.38 11.20 6.29
C CYS A 145 17.88 11.46 6.39
N ARG A 146 18.46 11.15 7.55
CA ARG A 146 19.91 11.01 7.75
C ARG A 146 20.24 9.54 7.83
N ARG A 147 21.24 9.11 7.05
CA ARG A 147 21.84 7.77 7.16
C ARG A 147 23.14 7.88 7.94
N ASP A 148 23.23 7.29 9.12
CA ASP A 148 24.48 7.24 9.91
C ASP A 148 24.65 5.88 10.57
N LYS A 149 25.83 5.26 10.41
CA LYS A 149 26.24 4.00 11.09
C LYS A 149 25.19 2.87 11.09
N GLY A 150 24.39 2.75 10.03
CA GLY A 150 23.37 1.71 9.89
C GLY A 150 22.00 2.08 10.47
N GLU A 151 21.84 3.29 11.01
CA GLU A 151 20.58 3.86 11.46
C GLU A 151 20.04 4.85 10.42
N ILE A 152 18.71 4.86 10.23
CA ILE A 152 18.01 5.84 9.39
C ILE A 152 17.13 6.67 10.31
N ARG A 153 17.37 7.99 10.35
CA ARG A 153 16.54 8.93 11.11
C ARG A 153 15.74 9.81 10.17
N PHE A 154 14.42 9.75 10.28
CA PHE A 154 13.50 10.56 9.48
C PHE A 154 13.38 11.97 10.05
N GLY A 155 13.15 12.95 9.17
CA GLY A 155 13.00 14.36 9.56
C GLY A 155 14.32 15.11 9.79
N GLU A 156 15.46 14.46 9.59
CA GLU A 156 16.80 15.03 9.68
C GLU A 156 17.59 14.74 8.40
N GLY A 157 18.73 15.42 8.19
CA GLY A 157 19.67 15.12 7.10
C GLY A 157 19.25 15.66 5.73
N GLU A 158 20.01 15.30 4.70
CA GLU A 158 19.80 15.78 3.32
C GLU A 158 19.47 14.63 2.34
N ASP A 159 19.50 13.38 2.81
CA ASP A 159 19.18 12.22 1.98
C ASP A 159 17.67 12.04 1.86
N TRP A 160 17.25 11.31 0.83
CA TRP A 160 15.85 11.00 0.57
C TRP A 160 15.64 9.48 0.51
N MET A 161 14.53 9.01 1.06
CA MET A 161 14.14 7.60 1.05
C MET A 161 12.72 7.47 0.52
N GLU A 162 12.55 6.73 -0.58
CA GLU A 162 11.23 6.35 -1.09
C GLU A 162 10.52 5.44 -0.08
N ILE A 163 9.24 5.72 0.18
CA ILE A 163 8.43 4.97 1.14
C ILE A 163 7.12 4.41 0.56
N LEU A 164 6.53 5.05 -0.46
CA LEU A 164 5.23 4.65 -1.00
C LEU A 164 4.96 5.23 -2.40
N GLY A 165 3.95 4.67 -3.06
CA GLY A 165 3.33 5.21 -4.27
C GLY A 165 1.91 5.72 -4.00
N CYS A 166 1.49 6.77 -4.71
CA CYS A 166 0.16 7.34 -4.59
C CYS A 166 -0.29 8.10 -5.85
N GLY A 167 -1.56 8.50 -5.91
CA GLY A 167 -2.06 9.30 -7.02
C GLY A 167 -3.56 9.54 -6.96
N MET A 168 -4.07 10.31 -7.92
CA MET A 168 -5.52 10.48 -8.11
C MET A 168 -6.07 9.27 -8.85
N VAL A 169 -7.19 8.70 -8.42
CA VAL A 169 -7.76 7.47 -9.03
C VAL A 169 -8.12 7.74 -10.49
N HIS A 170 -7.65 6.86 -11.37
CA HIS A 170 -7.85 7.03 -12.81
C HIS A 170 -9.36 6.94 -13.17
N PRO A 171 -9.90 7.82 -14.04
CA PRO A 171 -11.32 7.83 -14.39
C PRO A 171 -11.88 6.48 -14.89
N ASN A 172 -11.07 5.69 -15.60
CA ASN A 172 -11.47 4.35 -16.04
C ASN A 172 -11.74 3.39 -14.87
N VAL A 173 -11.02 3.51 -13.76
CA VAL A 173 -11.25 2.69 -12.56
C VAL A 173 -12.61 3.04 -11.95
N LEU A 174 -12.93 4.33 -11.87
CA LEU A 174 -14.24 4.80 -11.41
C LEU A 174 -15.36 4.27 -12.31
N ARG A 175 -15.22 4.41 -13.64
CA ARG A 175 -16.20 3.90 -14.60
C ARG A 175 -16.38 2.38 -14.51
N ALA A 176 -15.28 1.63 -14.35
CA ALA A 176 -15.30 0.17 -14.21
C ALA A 176 -16.04 -0.30 -12.94
N CYS A 177 -16.22 0.61 -11.96
CA CYS A 177 -16.97 0.39 -10.73
C CYS A 177 -18.33 1.11 -10.70
N GLY A 178 -18.79 1.68 -11.82
CA GLY A 178 -20.09 2.36 -11.90
C GLY A 178 -20.14 3.73 -11.21
N ILE A 179 -18.99 4.37 -11.00
CA ILE A 179 -18.87 5.70 -10.42
C ILE A 179 -18.60 6.71 -11.53
N ASP A 180 -19.40 7.78 -11.57
CA ASP A 180 -19.27 8.86 -12.56
C ASP A 180 -18.08 9.78 -12.24
N PRO A 181 -17.01 9.80 -13.07
CA PRO A 181 -15.82 10.61 -12.84
C PRO A 181 -16.04 12.11 -13.04
N ASP A 182 -17.15 12.54 -13.66
CA ASP A 182 -17.49 13.96 -13.79
C ASP A 182 -18.14 14.51 -12.51
N VAL A 183 -18.61 13.62 -11.62
CA VAL A 183 -19.24 13.97 -10.34
C VAL A 183 -18.33 13.66 -9.15
N TYR A 184 -17.60 12.55 -9.21
CA TYR A 184 -16.74 12.06 -8.14
C TYR A 184 -15.30 11.96 -8.58
N GLN A 185 -14.41 12.26 -7.64
CA GLN A 185 -12.98 12.11 -7.78
C GLN A 185 -12.42 11.43 -6.53
N GLY A 186 -11.17 11.02 -6.58
CA GLY A 186 -10.57 10.34 -5.46
C GLY A 186 -9.08 10.18 -5.58
N PHE A 187 -8.45 9.79 -4.48
CA PHE A 187 -7.04 9.47 -4.45
C PHE A 187 -6.82 8.13 -3.76
N ALA A 188 -5.72 7.48 -4.14
CA ALA A 188 -5.27 6.23 -3.57
C ALA A 188 -3.77 6.30 -3.24
N TRP A 189 -3.35 5.44 -2.32
CA TRP A 189 -1.94 5.24 -1.97
C TRP A 189 -1.72 3.80 -1.55
N GLY A 190 -0.47 3.35 -1.64
CA GLY A 190 -0.08 2.00 -1.23
C GLY A 190 1.34 1.96 -0.69
N MET A 191 1.54 1.24 0.40
CA MET A 191 2.86 1.02 1.01
C MET A 191 3.00 -0.41 1.53
N GLY A 192 4.22 -0.93 1.49
CA GLY A 192 4.56 -2.20 2.13
C GLY A 192 4.72 -2.01 3.63
N ILE A 193 3.93 -2.73 4.43
CA ILE A 193 4.00 -2.70 5.90
C ILE A 193 5.37 -3.20 6.36
N ASP A 194 5.88 -4.26 5.74
CA ASP A 194 7.17 -4.84 6.10
C ASP A 194 8.32 -3.84 5.86
N ARG A 195 8.29 -3.11 4.73
CA ARG A 195 9.31 -2.10 4.39
C ARG A 195 9.31 -0.94 5.40
N ILE A 196 8.15 -0.39 5.75
CA ILE A 196 8.10 0.72 6.72
C ILE A 196 8.45 0.26 8.14
N ALA A 197 8.15 -1.00 8.51
CA ALA A 197 8.57 -1.58 9.78
C ALA A 197 10.10 -1.76 9.83
N MET A 198 10.71 -2.26 8.75
CA MET A 198 12.17 -2.35 8.65
C MET A 198 12.83 -0.99 8.85
N LEU A 199 12.29 0.05 8.21
CA LEU A 199 12.80 1.41 8.33
C LEU A 199 12.62 1.99 9.74
N LYS A 200 11.48 1.76 10.40
CA LYS A 200 11.22 2.28 11.75
C LYS A 200 12.06 1.59 12.82
N TYR A 201 12.20 0.27 12.74
CA TYR A 201 12.85 -0.55 13.78
C TYR A 201 14.30 -0.93 13.45
N GLY A 202 14.84 -0.46 12.32
CA GLY A 202 16.22 -0.74 11.92
C GLY A 202 16.49 -2.22 11.60
N ILE A 203 15.49 -2.92 11.03
CA ILE A 203 15.63 -4.34 10.66
C ILE A 203 16.34 -4.43 9.31
N ALA A 204 17.46 -5.16 9.27
CA ALA A 204 18.32 -5.21 8.09
C ALA A 204 17.91 -6.28 7.05
N ASP A 205 17.18 -7.32 7.46
CA ASP A 205 16.83 -8.45 6.59
C ASP A 205 15.33 -8.77 6.70
N LEU A 206 14.62 -8.67 5.58
CA LEU A 206 13.17 -8.85 5.52
C LEU A 206 12.77 -10.28 5.92
N ARG A 207 13.60 -11.29 5.61
CA ARG A 207 13.28 -12.71 5.81
C ARG A 207 13.05 -13.04 7.29
N GLN A 208 13.69 -12.31 8.19
CA GLN A 208 13.56 -12.49 9.64
C GLN A 208 12.11 -12.30 10.13
N LEU A 209 11.29 -11.50 9.42
CA LEU A 209 9.87 -11.32 9.74
C LEU A 209 9.05 -12.61 9.55
N PHE A 210 9.53 -13.56 8.74
CA PHE A 210 8.78 -14.76 8.34
C PHE A 210 9.35 -16.05 8.94
N GLU A 211 10.53 -16.02 9.57
CA GLU A 211 11.20 -17.19 10.15
C GLU A 211 10.58 -17.67 11.46
N ASN A 212 9.82 -16.81 12.15
CA ASN A 212 9.25 -17.06 13.48
C ASN A 212 10.29 -17.44 14.55
N ASP A 213 11.49 -16.86 14.48
CA ASP A 213 12.53 -17.07 15.49
C ASP A 213 12.12 -16.42 16.83
N ILE A 214 12.02 -17.23 17.89
CA ILE A 214 11.63 -16.76 19.23
C ILE A 214 12.57 -15.67 19.76
N ARG A 215 13.87 -15.72 19.45
CA ARG A 215 14.85 -14.71 19.87
C ARG A 215 14.56 -13.36 19.20
N TRP A 216 14.20 -13.41 17.92
CA TRP A 216 13.80 -12.23 17.16
C TRP A 216 12.49 -11.64 17.72
N LEU A 217 11.48 -12.50 17.94
CA LEU A 217 10.19 -12.10 18.52
C LEU A 217 10.34 -11.53 19.94
N ASN A 218 11.27 -12.03 20.75
CA ASN A 218 11.54 -11.47 22.07
C ASN A 218 12.22 -10.10 22.02
N HIS A 219 12.96 -9.79 20.94
CA HIS A 219 13.66 -8.51 20.78
C HIS A 219 12.80 -7.44 20.10
N TYR A 220 12.09 -7.81 19.03
CA TYR A 220 11.30 -6.91 18.19
C TYR A 220 9.78 -7.03 18.38
N GLY A 221 9.31 -8.07 19.07
CA GLY A 221 7.89 -8.33 19.22
C GLY A 221 7.21 -7.37 20.19
N PHE A 222 5.94 -7.09 19.92
CA PHE A 222 5.10 -6.23 20.74
C PHE A 222 4.26 -7.04 21.72
N LYS A 223 3.93 -6.45 22.87
CA LYS A 223 2.96 -7.08 23.78
C LYS A 223 1.57 -7.01 23.15
N PRO A 224 0.78 -8.10 23.14
CA PRO A 224 -0.53 -8.13 22.49
C PRO A 224 -1.53 -7.07 22.96
N LEU A 225 -1.36 -6.55 24.18
CA LEU A 225 -2.24 -5.54 24.78
C LEU A 225 -1.65 -4.13 24.76
N ASP A 226 -0.44 -3.96 24.23
CA ASP A 226 0.18 -2.65 24.06
C ASP A 226 -0.31 -2.04 22.75
N ILE A 227 -1.55 -1.57 22.79
CA ILE A 227 -2.24 -1.01 21.63
C ILE A 227 -1.68 0.40 21.40
N PRO A 228 -1.04 0.67 20.25
CA PRO A 228 -0.47 1.97 19.99
C PRO A 228 -1.56 3.02 19.90
N THR A 229 -1.27 4.21 20.44
CA THR A 229 -2.14 5.39 20.36
C THR A 229 -1.33 6.58 19.88
N ILE A 230 -2.00 7.62 19.38
CA ILE A 230 -1.30 8.85 18.96
C ILE A 230 -0.49 9.46 20.12
N ALA A 231 -0.96 9.31 21.36
CA ALA A 231 -0.25 9.83 22.54
C ALA A 231 0.83 8.87 23.07
N GLY A 232 0.62 7.55 22.96
CA GLY A 232 1.55 6.53 23.44
C GLY A 232 2.68 6.21 22.45
N GLY A 233 2.49 6.50 21.16
CA GLY A 233 3.42 6.13 20.11
C GLY A 233 3.35 4.64 19.76
N LEU A 234 4.35 4.20 18.99
CA LEU A 234 4.60 2.85 18.49
C LEU A 234 5.98 2.32 18.94
N SER A 235 6.82 3.15 19.58
CA SER A 235 8.21 2.81 19.97
C SER A 235 8.37 2.37 21.44
N SER A 236 7.27 2.05 22.13
CA SER A 236 7.26 1.58 23.54
C SER A 236 7.93 0.22 23.74
#